data_AF-C0HJ51-F1
#
_entry.id   AF-C0HJ51-F1
#
_cell.length_a   1.000
_cell.length_b   1.000
_cell.length_c   1.000
_cell.angle_alpha   90.00
_cell.angle_beta   90.00
_cell.angle_gamma   90.00
#
_symmetry.space_group_name_H-M   'P 1'
#
loop_
_entity.id
_entity.type
_entity.pdbx_description
1 polymer ?
#
loop_
_entity_poly.entity_id
_entity_poly.type
_entity_poly.pdbx_seq_one_letter_code
_entity_poly.pdbx_strand_id
1 'polypeptide(L)'
;MDSSLEGQYANEDASKLVDLASKCLQFESRDRPNIKYLLSSVGPLQNQKEVASHVFMGITKATSVLPTICSPLRKACTGMDLSAVHDILLKTGYKDDEGAENEVTNSQIYI
;
A
#
# COMPACT_ATOMS: atom_id res chain seq x y z
N MET A 1 -14.91 -13.34 17.66
CA MET A 1 -15.57 -12.35 16.78
C MET A 1 -15.28 -10.99 17.38
N ASP A 2 -14.71 -10.06 16.61
CA ASP A 2 -14.45 -8.69 17.09
C ASP A 2 -15.78 -7.93 17.16
N SER A 3 -16.18 -7.54 18.36
CA SER A 3 -17.44 -6.82 18.61
C SER A 3 -17.49 -5.46 17.90
N SER A 4 -16.35 -4.91 17.48
CA SER A 4 -16.28 -3.67 16.70
C SER A 4 -16.84 -3.81 15.29
N LEU A 5 -17.01 -5.04 14.79
CA LEU A 5 -17.51 -5.34 13.45
C LEU A 5 -18.99 -5.77 13.45
N GLU A 6 -19.61 -5.87 14.62
CA GLU A 6 -20.99 -6.31 14.79
C GLU A 6 -21.96 -5.25 14.22
N GLY A 7 -22.80 -5.65 13.25
CA GLY A 7 -23.75 -4.75 12.57
C GLY A 7 -23.16 -3.90 11.43
N GLN A 8 -21.86 -3.98 11.15
CA GLN A 8 -21.24 -3.25 10.02
C GLN A 8 -21.42 -3.95 8.67
N TYR A 9 -21.67 -5.27 8.69
CA TYR A 9 -21.80 -6.10 7.49
C TYR A 9 -23.24 -6.62 7.35
N ALA A 10 -24.22 -5.72 7.28
CA ALA A 10 -25.63 -6.07 7.02
C ALA A 10 -25.92 -6.30 5.52
N ASN A 11 -24.92 -6.21 4.65
CA ASN A 11 -25.06 -6.31 3.20
C ASN A 11 -24.35 -7.57 2.69
N GLU A 12 -25.06 -8.36 1.87
CA GLU A 12 -24.54 -9.54 1.15
C GLU A 12 -23.19 -9.29 0.46
N ASP A 13 -23.00 -8.10 -0.12
CA ASP A 13 -21.74 -7.74 -0.77
C ASP A 13 -20.59 -7.54 0.22
N ALA A 14 -20.90 -7.05 1.41
CA ALA A 14 -19.92 -6.85 2.46
C ALA A 14 -19.47 -8.21 3.04
N SER A 15 -20.38 -9.18 3.17
CA SER A 15 -20.05 -10.57 3.52
C SER A 15 -19.15 -11.23 2.46
N LYS A 16 -19.48 -11.08 1.17
CA LYS A 16 -18.65 -11.58 0.06
C LYS A 16 -17.25 -10.97 0.05
N LEU A 17 -17.14 -9.68 0.40
CA LEU A 17 -15.84 -9.00 0.47
C LEU A 17 -14.97 -9.53 1.62
N VAL A 18 -15.57 -9.77 2.79
CA VAL A 18 -14.87 -10.36 3.95
C VAL A 18 -14.43 -11.79 3.65
N ASP A 19 -15.28 -12.59 3.02
CA ASP A 19 -14.94 -13.95 2.57
C ASP A 19 -13.77 -13.92 1.57
N LEU A 20 -13.81 -13.01 0.60
CA LEU A 20 -12.72 -12.85 -0.38
C LEU A 20 -11.40 -12.44 0.29
N ALA A 21 -11.43 -11.47 1.21
CA ALA A 21 -10.25 -11.05 1.97
C ALA A 21 -9.68 -12.20 2.81
N SER A 22 -10.55 -13.01 3.43
CA SER A 22 -10.15 -14.18 4.21
C SER A 22 -9.43 -15.23 3.36
N LYS A 23 -9.88 -15.44 2.11
CA LYS A 23 -9.19 -16.30 1.14
C LYS A 23 -7.83 -15.74 0.72
N CYS A 24 -7.67 -14.42 0.63
CA CYS A 24 -6.38 -13.79 0.33
C CYS A 24 -5.36 -13.93 1.47
N LEU A 25 -5.83 -13.97 2.72
CA LEU A 25 -5.01 -14.04 3.93
C LEU A 25 -4.64 -15.46 4.36
N GLN A 26 -4.92 -16.47 3.53
CA GLN A 26 -4.59 -17.86 3.85
C GLN A 26 -3.09 -18.05 4.09
N PHE A 27 -2.77 -18.85 5.11
CA PHE A 27 -1.40 -19.13 5.53
C PHE A 27 -0.62 -19.80 4.40
N GLU A 28 -1.18 -20.86 3.83
CA GLU A 28 -0.56 -21.54 2.69
C GLU A 28 -0.78 -20.75 1.40
N SER A 29 0.29 -20.61 0.62
CA SER A 29 0.25 -19.89 -0.66
C SER A 29 -0.62 -20.56 -1.73
N ARG A 30 -0.77 -21.89 -1.66
CA ARG A 30 -1.59 -22.68 -2.59
C ARG A 30 -3.09 -22.44 -2.44
N ASP A 31 -3.52 -22.04 -1.25
CA ASP A 31 -4.92 -21.81 -0.91
C ASP A 31 -5.35 -20.37 -1.24
N ARG A 32 -4.40 -19.49 -1.58
CA ARG A 32 -4.69 -18.12 -1.98
C ARG A 32 -5.28 -18.09 -3.39
N PRO A 33 -6.30 -17.26 -3.63
CA PRO A 33 -6.93 -17.15 -4.93
C PRO A 33 -5.99 -16.54 -5.99
N ASN A 34 -6.14 -17.01 -7.23
CA ASN A 34 -5.46 -16.41 -8.40
C ASN A 34 -6.01 -15.00 -8.66
N ILE A 35 -5.15 -14.11 -9.16
CA ILE A 35 -5.53 -12.75 -9.58
C ILE A 35 -6.73 -12.71 -10.53
N LYS A 36 -6.87 -13.70 -11.42
CA LYS A 36 -8.03 -13.81 -12.33
C LYS A 36 -9.35 -14.00 -11.58
N TYR A 37 -9.33 -14.85 -10.54
CA TYR A 37 -10.49 -15.09 -9.67
C TYR A 37 -10.80 -13.87 -8.81
N LEU A 38 -9.75 -13.18 -8.32
CA LEU A 38 -9.92 -11.92 -7.60
C LEU A 38 -10.61 -10.88 -8.46
N LEU A 39 -10.17 -10.67 -9.69
CA LEU A 39 -10.80 -9.71 -10.61
C LEU A 39 -12.27 -10.04 -10.89
N SER A 40 -12.60 -11.31 -11.14
CA SER A 40 -13.99 -11.72 -11.38
C SER A 40 -14.87 -11.60 -10.13
N SER A 41 -14.30 -11.70 -8.93
CA SER A 41 -15.03 -11.60 -7.67
C SER A 41 -15.19 -10.15 -7.21
N VAL A 42 -14.18 -9.30 -7.44
CA VAL A 42 -14.20 -7.88 -7.04
C VAL A 42 -15.04 -7.04 -8.00
N GLY A 43 -15.01 -7.33 -9.30
CA GLY A 43 -15.74 -6.55 -10.32
C GLY A 43 -17.22 -6.33 -9.99
N PRO A 44 -18.00 -7.38 -9.66
CA PRO A 44 -19.41 -7.22 -9.27
C PRO A 44 -19.61 -6.48 -7.95
N LEU A 45 -18.65 -6.52 -7.04
CA LEU A 45 -18.71 -5.83 -5.73
C LEU A 45 -18.37 -4.34 -5.85
N GLN A 46 -17.80 -3.93 -6.97
CA GLN A 46 -17.47 -2.54 -7.27
C GLN A 46 -18.75 -1.77 -7.65
N ASN A 47 -19.61 -1.54 -6.65
CA ASN A 47 -20.87 -0.79 -6.80
C ASN A 47 -20.66 0.70 -7.13
N GLN A 48 -19.44 1.22 -6.94
CA GLN A 48 -19.08 2.59 -7.31
C GLN A 48 -18.45 2.63 -8.70
N LYS A 49 -19.14 3.30 -9.63
CA LYS A 49 -18.56 3.80 -10.88
C LYS A 49 -17.22 4.46 -10.56
N GLU A 50 -16.16 4.20 -11.33
CA GLU A 50 -14.85 4.85 -11.13
C GLU A 50 -15.02 6.37 -11.05
N VAL A 51 -15.10 6.88 -9.82
CA VAL A 51 -15.09 8.30 -9.52
C VAL A 51 -13.62 8.65 -9.35
N ALA A 52 -13.18 9.68 -10.06
CA ALA A 52 -11.80 10.11 -9.99
C ALA A 52 -11.38 10.31 -8.52
N SER A 53 -10.19 9.81 -8.15
CA SER A 53 -9.72 9.74 -6.76
C SER A 53 -9.84 11.06 -6.00
N HIS A 54 -9.59 12.19 -6.67
CA HIS A 54 -9.75 13.52 -6.08
C HIS A 54 -11.17 13.81 -5.59
N VAL A 55 -12.20 13.38 -6.33
CA VAL A 55 -13.60 13.54 -5.92
C VAL A 55 -13.91 12.65 -4.72
N PHE A 56 -13.41 11.41 -4.72
CA PHE A 56 -13.59 10.48 -3.60
C PHE A 56 -12.91 10.99 -2.31
N MET A 57 -11.74 11.60 -2.44
CA MET A 57 -10.99 12.17 -1.33
C MET A 57 -11.51 13.56 -0.88
N GLY A 58 -12.60 14.06 -1.48
CA GLY A 58 -13.12 15.40 -1.21
C GLY A 58 -12.15 16.53 -1.60
N ILE A 59 -11.17 16.22 -2.45
CA ILE A 59 -10.18 17.17 -2.95
C ILE A 59 -10.81 17.91 -4.12
N THR A 60 -11.20 19.17 -3.90
CA THR A 60 -11.48 20.08 -5.01
C THR A 60 -10.23 20.15 -5.88
N LYS A 61 -10.35 19.94 -7.20
CA LYS A 61 -9.24 20.08 -8.16
C LYS A 61 -8.75 21.53 -8.16
N ALA A 62 -7.99 21.89 -7.15
CA ALA A 62 -7.19 23.09 -7.16
C ALA A 62 -6.11 22.80 -8.19
N THR A 63 -6.19 23.46 -9.34
CA THR A 63 -5.01 23.72 -10.16
C THR A 63 -4.12 24.65 -9.34
N SER A 64 -3.58 24.15 -8.24
CA SER A 64 -2.71 24.91 -7.39
C SER A 64 -1.36 24.86 -8.07
N VAL A 65 -1.07 25.91 -8.83
CA VAL A 65 0.31 26.38 -9.10
C VAL A 65 0.93 26.88 -7.78
N LEU A 66 0.63 26.23 -6.66
CA LEU A 66 1.26 26.50 -5.39
C LEU A 66 2.66 25.93 -5.52
N PRO A 67 3.72 26.70 -5.23
CA PRO A 67 5.05 26.16 -5.13
C PRO A 67 4.95 24.98 -4.19
N THR A 68 5.16 23.77 -4.71
CA THR A 68 5.06 22.57 -3.90
C THR A 68 6.12 22.73 -2.82
N ILE A 69 5.74 23.10 -1.60
CA ILE A 69 6.68 23.31 -0.51
C ILE A 69 7.38 21.97 -0.30
N CYS A 70 8.65 21.93 -0.68
CA CYS A 70 9.44 20.71 -0.67
C CYS A 70 9.81 20.42 0.76
N SER A 71 9.28 19.32 1.29
CA SER A 71 9.84 18.77 2.52
C SER A 71 11.34 18.55 2.28
N PRO A 72 12.18 18.73 3.29
CA PRO A 72 13.63 18.52 3.16
C PRO A 72 13.96 17.18 2.50
N LEU A 73 13.21 16.12 2.86
CA LEU A 73 13.37 14.79 2.29
C LEU A 73 13.01 14.75 0.80
N ARG A 74 11.86 15.30 0.41
CA ARG A 74 11.44 15.34 -1.00
C ARG A 74 12.45 16.09 -1.86
N LYS A 75 13.04 17.17 -1.32
CA LYS A 75 14.08 17.95 -2.00
C LYS A 75 15.34 17.13 -2.20
N ALA A 76 15.79 16.43 -1.17
CA ALA A 76 16.96 15.54 -1.23
C ALA A 76 16.74 14.40 -2.24
N CYS A 77 15.57 13.75 -2.23
CA CYS A 77 15.24 12.68 -3.19
C CYS A 77 15.20 13.19 -4.64
N THR A 78 14.62 14.36 -4.87
CA THR A 78 14.54 14.96 -6.22
C THR A 78 15.93 15.36 -6.73
N GLY A 79 16.80 15.82 -5.83
CA GLY A 79 18.20 16.14 -6.13
C GLY A 79 19.13 14.94 -6.17
N MET A 80 18.64 13.71 -5.92
CA MET A 80 19.45 12.51 -5.76
C MET A 80 20.58 12.67 -4.72
N ASP A 81 20.38 13.52 -3.72
CA ASP A 81 21.35 13.77 -2.65
C ASP A 81 21.21 12.69 -1.57
N LEU A 82 21.85 11.55 -1.81
CA LEU A 82 21.82 10.40 -0.90
C LEU A 82 22.38 10.74 0.50
N SER A 83 23.32 11.68 0.59
CA SER A 83 23.87 12.10 1.89
C SER A 83 22.85 12.88 2.70
N ALA A 84 22.13 13.81 2.06
CA ALA A 84 21.04 14.52 2.71
C ALA A 84 19.87 13.59 3.06
N VAL A 85 19.54 12.62 2.21
CA VAL A 85 18.52 11.59 2.52
C VAL A 85 18.92 10.80 3.76
N HIS A 86 20.17 10.32 3.82
CA HIS A 86 20.69 9.56 4.95
C HIS A 86 20.67 10.36 6.26
N ASP A 87 21.13 11.62 6.26
CA ASP A 87 21.09 12.48 7.46
C ASP A 87 19.65 12.75 7.92
N ILE A 88 18.71 12.95 7.00
CA ILE A 88 17.29 13.13 7.34
C ILE A 88 16.73 11.88 8.00
N LEU A 89 17.01 10.69 7.45
CA LEU A 89 16.57 9.41 8.02
C LEU A 89 17.14 9.20 9.43
N LEU A 90 18.43 9.50 9.64
CA LEU A 90 19.05 9.43 10.96
C LEU A 90 18.40 10.39 11.96
N LYS A 91 18.00 11.59 11.53
CA LYS A 91 17.33 12.58 12.39
C LYS A 91 15.87 12.22 12.69
N THR A 92 15.19 11.52 11.79
CA THR A 92 13.80 11.07 11.99
C THR A 92 13.70 9.74 12.77
N GLY A 93 14.84 9.18 13.21
CA GLY A 93 14.88 8.00 14.08
C GLY A 93 15.11 6.68 13.35
N TYR A 94 15.34 6.70 12.03
CA TYR A 94 15.79 5.53 11.28
C TYR A 94 17.30 5.38 11.47
N LYS A 95 17.69 4.57 12.45
CA LYS A 95 19.07 4.14 12.65
C LYS A 95 19.30 2.86 11.87
N ASP A 96 20.56 2.61 11.51
CA ASP A 96 20.96 1.29 11.04
C ASP A 96 20.76 0.33 12.22
N ASP A 97 19.90 -0.68 12.05
CA ASP A 97 19.77 -1.73 13.05
C ASP A 97 21.09 -2.51 13.05
N GLU A 98 21.74 -2.56 14.21
CA GLU A 98 23.07 -3.14 14.44
C GLU A 98 23.16 -4.66 14.17
N GLY A 99 22.11 -5.27 13.60
CA GLY A 99 22.00 -6.71 13.33
C GLY A 99 21.48 -7.09 11.94
N ALA A 100 21.35 -6.15 10.99
CA ALA A 100 21.10 -6.51 9.60
C ALA A 100 22.42 -6.89 8.92
N GLU A 101 22.88 -8.12 9.15
CA GLU A 101 23.85 -8.74 8.26
C GLU A 101 23.29 -8.73 6.84
N ASN A 102 23.77 -7.78 6.04
CA ASN A 102 23.48 -7.72 4.61
C ASN A 102 24.30 -8.84 3.95
N GLU A 103 23.89 -10.09 4.16
CA GLU A 103 24.38 -11.23 3.42
C GLU A 103 23.94 -11.09 1.97
N VAL A 104 24.72 -10.33 1.19
CA VAL A 104 24.66 -10.39 -0.26
C VAL A 104 25.24 -11.75 -0.64
N THR A 105 24.42 -12.81 -0.54
CA THR A 105 24.70 -14.06 -1.23
C THR A 105 24.63 -13.74 -2.71
N ASN A 106 25.78 -13.37 -3.28
CA ASN A 106 25.99 -13.22 -4.70
C ASN A 106 25.97 -14.63 -5.32
N SER A 107 24.78 -15.23 -5.34
CA SER A 107 24.53 -16.44 -6.12
C SER A 107 24.40 -16.00 -7.56
N GLN A 108 25.55 -15.96 -8.23
CA GLN A 108 25.68 -15.96 -9.68
C GLN A 108 24.87 -17.16 -10.23
N ILE A 109 23.59 -16.96 -10.54
CA ILE A 109 22.81 -17.90 -11.35
C ILE A 109 23.28 -17.70 -12.79
N TYR A 110 24.21 -18.56 -13.21
CA TYR A 110 24.49 -18.78 -14.62
C TYR A 110 23.27 -19.47 -15.24
N ILE A 111 22.91 -18.96 -16.42
CA ILE A 111 21.82 -19.40 -17.32
C ILE A 111 21.89 -20.91 -17.58
#